data_AF-A0A139NFQ6-F1
#
_entry.id   AF-A0A139NFQ6-F1
#
_cell.length_a   1.000
_cell.length_b   1.000
_cell.length_c   1.000
_cell.angle_alpha   90.00
_cell.angle_beta   90.00
_cell.angle_gamma   90.00
#
_symmetry.space_group_name_H-M   'P 1'
#
loop_
_entity.id
_entity.type
_entity.pdbx_description
1 polymer ?
#
loop_
_entity_poly.entity_id
_entity_poly.type
_entity_poly.pdbx_seq_one_letter_code
_entity_poly.pdbx_strand_id
1 'polypeptide(L)'
;MTDMRAIGNLTLYEYDLLMTGVLLRKEDENEAIHRQAWLNRMVESMRSDGKNPLYKNYKDFYKQESRKQSKRKISDEEMKLLLKANL
;
A
#
# COMPACT_ATOMS: atom_id res chain seq x y z
N MET A 1 -12.04 17.01 0.87
CA MET A 1 -11.59 17.80 2.05
C MET A 1 -12.23 17.17 3.27
N THR A 2 -11.43 16.66 4.21
CA THR A 2 -11.92 15.85 5.33
C THR A 2 -12.66 16.72 6.35
N ASP A 3 -13.92 16.38 6.67
CA ASP A 3 -14.71 17.09 7.69
C ASP A 3 -14.29 16.66 9.11
N MET A 4 -13.68 17.58 9.84
CA MET A 4 -13.21 17.38 11.22
C MET A 4 -14.36 17.08 12.19
N ARG A 5 -15.59 17.55 11.93
CA ARG A 5 -16.76 17.27 12.77
C ARG A 5 -17.24 15.83 12.60
N ALA A 6 -17.13 15.29 11.38
CA ALA A 6 -17.43 13.89 11.12
C ALA A 6 -16.46 12.95 11.85
N ILE A 7 -15.17 13.33 11.93
CA ILE A 7 -14.16 12.58 12.70
C ILE A 7 -14.48 12.57 14.20
N GLY A 8 -14.88 13.71 14.77
CA GLY A 8 -15.21 13.83 16.19
C GLY A 8 -16.42 13.00 16.63
N ASN A 9 -17.25 12.56 15.69
CA ASN A 9 -18.44 11.75 15.94
C ASN A 9 -18.20 10.24 15.72
N LEU A 10 -16.98 9.83 15.36
CA LEU A 10 -16.67 8.41 15.16
C LEU A 10 -16.58 7.69 16.51
N THR A 11 -17.09 6.46 16.53
CA THR A 11 -16.72 5.51 17.58
C THR A 11 -15.24 5.13 17.45
N LEU A 12 -14.62 4.69 18.55
CA LEU A 12 -13.24 4.17 18.54
C LEU A 12 -13.08 3.05 17.49
N TYR A 13 -14.11 2.23 17.31
CA TYR A 13 -14.15 1.17 16.32
C TYR A 13 -14.05 1.69 14.88
N GLU A 14 -14.89 2.67 14.54
CA GLU A 14 -14.90 3.25 13.20
C GLU A 14 -13.59 4.00 12.92
N TYR A 15 -13.04 4.70 13.92
CA TYR A 15 -11.75 5.35 13.81
C TYR A 15 -10.63 4.34 13.50
N ASP A 16 -10.52 3.26 14.27
CA ASP A 16 -9.49 2.23 14.07
C ASP A 16 -9.62 1.56 12.69
N LEU A 17 -10.86 1.33 12.23
CA LEU A 17 -11.13 0.81 10.91
C LEU A 17 -10.64 1.76 9.81
N LEU A 18 -10.96 3.05 9.90
CA LEU A 18 -10.50 4.06 8.95
C LEU A 18 -8.98 4.19 8.95
N MET A 19 -8.36 4.20 10.13
CA MET A 19 -6.89 4.25 10.26
C MET A 19 -6.23 3.03 9.63
N THR A 20 -6.84 1.85 9.79
CA THR A 20 -6.39 0.63 9.10
C THR A 20 -6.45 0.81 7.58
N GLY A 21 -7.53 1.39 7.05
CA GLY A 21 -7.65 1.70 5.62
C GLY A 21 -6.57 2.66 5.11
N VAL A 22 -6.26 3.71 5.88
CA VAL A 22 -5.18 4.66 5.54
C VAL A 22 -3.82 3.97 5.50
N LEU A 23 -3.54 3.08 6.45
CA LEU A 23 -2.28 2.32 6.48
C LEU A 23 -2.16 1.37 5.28
N LEU A 24 -3.25 0.69 4.90
CA LEU A 24 -3.29 -0.17 3.71
C LEU A 24 -3.04 0.65 2.43
N ARG A 25 -3.71 1.80 2.27
CA ARG A 25 -3.50 2.68 1.10
C ARG A 25 -2.05 3.11 1.00
N LYS A 26 -1.42 3.50 2.12
CA LYS A 26 -0.01 3.89 2.15
C LYS A 26 0.92 2.73 1.76
N GLU A 27 0.55 1.50 2.10
CA GLU A 27 1.30 0.31 1.68
C GLU A 27 1.18 0.07 0.17
N ASP A 28 -0.02 0.20 -0.39
CA ASP A 28 -0.26 0.13 -1.84
C ASP A 28 0.51 1.23 -2.59
N GLU A 29 0.52 2.46 -2.08
CA GLU A 29 1.29 3.59 -2.62
C GLU A 29 2.79 3.30 -2.62
N ASN A 30 3.35 2.80 -1.51
CA ASN A 30 4.76 2.43 -1.43
C ASN A 30 5.11 1.30 -2.41
N GLU A 31 4.26 0.27 -2.52
CA GLU A 31 4.43 -0.82 -3.48
C GLU A 31 4.41 -0.29 -4.93
N ALA A 32 3.51 0.64 -5.25
CA ALA A 32 3.48 1.29 -6.56
C ALA A 32 4.76 2.09 -6.85
N ILE A 33 5.25 2.87 -5.88
CA ILE A 33 6.50 3.63 -6.00
C ILE A 33 7.69 2.70 -6.23
N HIS A 34 7.80 1.63 -5.45
CA HIS A 34 8.87 0.66 -5.59
C HIS A 34 8.82 -0.06 -6.95
N ARG A 35 7.63 -0.40 -7.45
CA ARG A 35 7.46 -0.96 -8.80
C ARG A 35 7.92 0.01 -9.88
N GLN A 36 7.52 1.28 -9.78
CA GLN A 36 7.95 2.29 -10.73
C GLN A 36 9.48 2.47 -10.72
N ALA A 37 10.08 2.53 -9.53
CA ALA A 37 11.53 2.63 -9.38
C ALA A 37 12.25 1.40 -9.97
N TRP A 38 11.72 0.20 -9.77
CA TRP A 38 12.27 -1.02 -10.38
C TRP A 38 12.19 -0.99 -11.91
N LEU A 39 11.06 -0.59 -12.48
CA LEU A 39 10.90 -0.48 -13.94
C LEU A 39 11.88 0.52 -14.54
N ASN A 40 12.04 1.69 -13.91
CA ASN A 40 13.00 2.70 -14.35
C ASN A 40 14.44 2.14 -14.30
N ARG A 41 14.78 1.42 -13.24
CA ARG A 41 16.13 0.85 -13.05
C ARG A 41 16.42 -0.36 -13.93
N MET A 42 15.40 -1.13 -14.30
CA MET A 42 15.50 -2.25 -15.25
C MET A 42 16.00 -1.79 -16.63
N VAL A 43 15.63 -0.58 -17.06
CA VAL A 43 16.07 0.00 -18.35
C VAL A 43 17.58 0.30 -18.33
N GLU A 44 18.15 0.60 -17.17
CA GLU A 44 19.53 1.11 -17.05
C GLU A 44 20.53 0.09 -16.48
N SER A 45 20.07 -0.96 -15.81
CA SER A 45 20.94 -1.81 -14.97
C SER A 45 21.25 -3.17 -15.60
N MET A 46 22.29 -3.22 -16.44
CA MET A 46 22.99 -4.47 -16.74
C MET A 46 24.11 -4.72 -15.73
N ARG A 47 24.34 -5.99 -15.38
CA ARG A 47 25.51 -6.40 -14.59
C ARG A 47 26.79 -6.06 -15.37
N SER A 48 27.93 -6.08 -14.68
CA SER A 48 29.25 -5.84 -15.28
C SER A 48 29.61 -6.78 -16.44
N ASP A 49 28.87 -7.88 -16.59
CA ASP A 49 28.97 -8.83 -17.72
C ASP A 49 28.26 -8.35 -19.00
N GLY A 50 27.47 -7.27 -18.93
CA GLY A 50 26.70 -6.71 -20.05
C GLY A 50 25.60 -7.62 -20.62
N LYS A 51 25.30 -8.75 -19.96
CA LYS A 51 24.38 -9.78 -20.49
C LYS A 51 23.15 -9.97 -19.63
N ASN A 52 23.26 -9.74 -18.31
CA ASN A 52 22.18 -10.00 -17.37
C ASN A 52 21.73 -8.72 -16.68
N PRO A 53 20.41 -8.48 -16.53
CA PRO A 53 19.93 -7.38 -15.70
C PRO A 53 20.31 -7.58 -14.22
N LEU A 54 20.58 -6.50 -13.50
CA LEU A 54 20.98 -6.53 -12.08
C LEU A 54 19.87 -7.09 -11.19
N TYR A 55 18.62 -6.74 -11.48
CA TYR A 55 17.43 -7.22 -10.78
C TYR A 55 16.50 -7.92 -11.77
N LYS A 56 16.59 -9.25 -11.85
CA LYS A 56 15.80 -10.04 -12.80
C LYS A 56 14.29 -9.98 -12.51
N ASN A 57 13.92 -9.97 -11.22
CA ASN A 57 12.54 -9.88 -10.78
C ASN A 57 12.36 -8.73 -9.80
N TYR A 58 11.14 -8.20 -9.71
CA TYR A 58 10.78 -7.17 -8.73
C TYR A 58 11.14 -7.56 -7.29
N LYS A 59 10.92 -8.85 -6.92
CA LYS A 59 11.25 -9.36 -5.58
C LYS A 59 12.74 -9.33 -5.24
N ASP A 60 13.61 -9.28 -6.25
CA ASP A 60 15.05 -9.15 -6.06
C ASP A 60 15.43 -7.69 -5.76
N PHE A 61 14.60 -6.74 -6.20
CA PHE A 61 14.74 -5.30 -5.97
C PHE A 61 14.09 -4.84 -4.65
N TYR A 62 12.87 -5.34 -4.37
CA TYR A 62 12.11 -4.99 -3.17
C TYR A 62 11.49 -6.24 -2.56
N LYS A 63 11.85 -6.50 -1.30
CA LYS A 63 11.23 -7.54 -0.47
C LYS A 63 10.29 -6.84 0.50
N GLN A 64 9.00 -6.83 0.18
CA GLN A 64 7.98 -6.38 1.12
C GLN A 64 8.07 -7.25 2.38
N GLU A 65 8.29 -6.63 3.53
CA GLU A 65 8.16 -7.34 4.80
C GLU A 65 6.70 -7.79 4.91
N SER A 66 6.47 -9.10 5.02
CA SER A 66 5.13 -9.64 5.18
C SER A 66 4.59 -9.24 6.54
N ARG A 67 3.94 -8.08 6.61
CA ARG A 67 3.13 -7.72 7.76
C ARG A 67 1.98 -8.70 7.77
N LYS A 68 2.00 -9.64 8.71
CA LYS A 68 0.87 -10.50 9.05
C LYS A 68 -0.26 -9.64 9.65
N GLN A 69 -0.79 -8.67 8.90
CA GLN A 69 -2.12 -8.19 9.20
C GLN A 69 -3.02 -9.40 8.98
N SER A 70 -3.70 -9.83 10.06
CA SER A 70 -4.72 -10.86 9.93
C SER A 70 -5.67 -10.38 8.84
N LYS A 71 -5.87 -11.21 7.80
CA LYS A 71 -6.86 -10.94 6.77
C LYS A 71 -8.24 -11.09 7.42
N ARG A 72 -8.61 -10.12 8.25
CA ARG A 72 -9.94 -10.02 8.83
C ARG A 72 -10.87 -9.75 7.65
N LYS A 73 -11.88 -10.61 7.48
CA LYS A 73 -12.93 -10.36 6.50
C LYS A 73 -13.66 -9.10 6.95
N ILE A 74 -13.57 -8.06 6.13
CA ILE A 74 -14.27 -6.79 6.32
C ILE A 74 -15.70 -6.99 5.80
N SER A 75 -16.71 -6.51 6.53
CA SER A 75 -18.10 -6.55 6.10
C SER A 75 -18.40 -5.51 5.01
N ASP A 76 -19.51 -5.64 4.30
CA ASP A 76 -19.90 -4.68 3.26
C ASP A 76 -20.15 -3.26 3.84
N GLU A 77 -20.70 -3.16 5.05
CA GLU A 77 -20.86 -1.88 5.76
C GLU A 77 -19.52 -1.22 6.08
N GLU A 78 -18.55 -2.01 6.55
CA GLU A 78 -17.20 -1.54 6.85
C GLU A 78 -16.48 -1.09 5.58
N MET A 79 -16.66 -1.81 4.47
CA MET A 79 -16.13 -1.43 3.16
C MET A 79 -16.73 -0.11 2.67
N LYS A 80 -18.05 0.10 2.81
CA LYS A 80 -18.68 1.39 2.48
C LYS A 80 -18.11 2.54 3.30
N LEU A 81 -17.86 2.32 4.60
CA LEU A 81 -17.26 3.32 5.48
C LEU A 81 -15.85 3.70 5.01
N LEU A 82 -15.03 2.70 4.68
CA LEU A 82 -13.68 2.89 4.14
C LEU A 82 -13.68 3.66 2.81
N LEU A 83 -14.58 3.32 1.90
CA LEU A 83 -14.72 4.00 0.61
C LEU A 83 -15.14 5.47 0.80
N LYS A 84 -16.07 5.75 1.73
CA LYS A 84 -16.52 7.11 2.02
C LYS A 84 -15.41 7.99 2.61
N ALA A 85 -14.49 7.42 3.38
CA ALA A 85 -13.38 8.17 3.98
C ALA A 85 -12.21 8.42 3.02
N ASN A 86 -12.10 7.61 1.95
CA ASN A 86 -11.05 7.74 0.94
C ASN A 86 -11.45 8.60 -0.27
N LEU A 87 -12.70 9.10 -0.33
CA LEU A 87 -13.21 10.10 -1.29
C LEU A 87 -13.01 11.53 -0.76
#